data_AF-A0A0M4SPD9-F1
#
_entry.id   AF-A0A0M4SPD9-F1
#
_cell.length_a   1.000
_cell.length_b   1.000
_cell.length_c   1.000
_cell.angle_alpha   90.00
_cell.angle_beta   90.00
_cell.angle_gamma   90.00
#
_symmetry.space_group_name_H-M   'P 1'
#
loop_
_entity.id
_entity.type
_entity.pdbx_description
1 polymer ?
#
loop_
_entity_poly.entity_id
_entity_poly.type
_entity_poly.pdbx_seq_one_letter_code
_entity_poly.pdbx_strand_id
1 'polypeptide(L)'
;MKQNFNEIKQNWNFYMCRVDDKPASIRLNLALSNIAPVEDYKHRLSIFIKMNNSTDDGLSSNEEYPMLCDIEDEVIDRLETLEDIFAGTVKTQGRLELYVFTKNPEKSEELCKEAFKKFPDYQWKSYIDEDREWDFYFNFLYPDVYSYHAIMNRSVIENLTNQGDNLEKEREIDHWLYFSSEENINIAIKKLEELGYKILSSKKLDNEKNYPYQLNISRMDSAIYSHVNQIVWELIEIAKSLDGYYDGWGCPITK
;
A
#
# COMPACT_ATOMS: atom_id res chain seq x y z
N MET A 1 -3.74 7.72 27.20
CA MET A 1 -5.14 7.32 26.92
C MET A 1 -5.08 5.97 26.25
N LYS A 2 -5.76 4.94 26.77
CA LYS A 2 -5.84 3.65 26.09
C LYS A 2 -6.69 3.85 24.83
N GLN A 3 -6.09 3.81 23.65
CA GLN A 3 -6.85 3.77 22.40
C GLN A 3 -7.73 2.52 22.41
N ASN A 4 -9.02 2.69 22.15
CA ASN A 4 -9.91 1.55 21.89
C ASN A 4 -9.52 0.97 20.52
N PHE A 5 -9.04 -0.26 20.50
CA PHE A 5 -8.48 -0.90 19.29
C PHE A 5 -9.53 -1.30 18.25
N ASN A 6 -10.82 -1.28 18.59
CA ASN A 6 -11.94 -1.45 17.64
C ASN A 6 -12.14 -0.26 16.68
N GLU A 7 -11.30 0.79 16.75
CA GLU A 7 -11.39 1.99 15.91
C GLU A 7 -10.23 2.13 14.91
N ILE A 8 -9.38 1.10 14.75
CA ILE A 8 -8.35 1.15 13.70
C ILE A 8 -9.06 1.34 12.35
N LYS A 9 -8.76 2.47 11.69
CA LYS A 9 -9.30 2.77 10.37
C LYS A 9 -8.95 1.62 9.43
N GLN A 10 -9.95 1.15 8.69
CA GLN A 10 -9.75 0.08 7.71
C GLN A 10 -9.42 0.73 6.36
N ASN A 11 -8.17 0.62 5.92
CA ASN A 11 -7.72 1.06 4.60
C ASN A 11 -6.96 -0.06 3.89
N TRP A 12 -7.68 -1.16 3.66
CA TRP A 12 -7.15 -2.35 3.00
C TRP A 12 -6.92 -2.11 1.52
N ASN A 13 -5.69 -2.35 1.08
CA ASN A 13 -5.29 -2.27 -0.32
C ASN A 13 -4.35 -3.43 -0.65
N PHE A 14 -4.14 -3.65 -1.94
CA PHE A 14 -3.14 -4.59 -2.42
C PHE A 14 -2.28 -4.01 -3.53
N TYR A 15 -1.08 -4.53 -3.68
CA TYR A 15 -0.18 -4.23 -4.80
C TYR A 15 0.60 -5.48 -5.21
N MET A 16 1.03 -5.50 -6.47
CA MET A 16 1.90 -6.54 -7.01
C MET A 16 3.34 -6.05 -6.94
N CYS A 17 4.25 -6.91 -6.51
CA CYS A 17 5.68 -6.62 -6.41
C CYS A 17 6.51 -7.89 -6.64
N ARG A 18 7.80 -7.84 -6.30
CA ARG A 18 8.68 -9.00 -6.30
C ARG A 18 9.28 -9.19 -4.91
N VAL A 19 9.23 -10.41 -4.39
CA VAL A 19 9.93 -10.82 -3.17
C VAL A 19 10.94 -11.88 -3.59
N ASP A 20 12.22 -11.65 -3.29
CA ASP A 20 13.34 -12.52 -3.73
C ASP A 20 13.33 -12.80 -5.24
N ASP A 21 13.09 -11.77 -6.06
CA ASP A 21 12.93 -11.89 -7.51
C ASP A 21 11.81 -12.84 -7.97
N LYS A 22 10.81 -13.11 -7.13
CA LYS A 22 9.62 -13.88 -7.48
C LYS A 22 8.37 -13.01 -7.40
N PRO A 23 7.38 -13.20 -8.28
CA PRO A 23 6.11 -12.50 -8.20
C PRO A 23 5.49 -12.62 -6.80
N ALA A 24 4.99 -11.49 -6.31
CA ALA A 24 4.32 -11.42 -5.02
C ALA A 24 3.11 -10.50 -5.10
N SER A 25 2.07 -10.84 -4.34
CA SER A 25 0.93 -9.98 -4.08
C SER A 25 0.89 -9.69 -2.58
N ILE A 26 0.94 -8.41 -2.22
CA ILE A 26 0.85 -7.96 -0.83
C ILE A 26 -0.48 -7.24 -0.64
N ARG A 27 -1.27 -7.69 0.34
CA ARG A 27 -2.49 -6.99 0.79
C ARG A 27 -2.26 -6.52 2.23
N LEU A 28 -2.50 -5.26 2.52
CA LEU A 28 -2.22 -4.68 3.84
C LEU A 28 -3.22 -3.60 4.22
N ASN A 29 -3.33 -3.32 5.51
CA ASN A 29 -4.03 -2.14 6.01
C ASN A 29 -3.06 -0.94 6.03
N LEU A 30 -3.19 -0.04 5.05
CA LEU A 30 -2.37 1.18 4.96
C LEU A 30 -2.59 2.13 6.12
N ALA A 31 -3.72 2.06 6.82
CA ALA A 31 -4.00 2.99 7.92
C ALA A 31 -3.14 2.75 9.15
N LEU A 32 -2.53 1.56 9.28
CA LEU A 32 -1.66 1.21 10.39
C LEU A 32 -0.42 2.12 10.46
N SER A 33 0.04 2.67 9.33
CA SER A 33 1.16 3.64 9.30
C SER A 33 0.90 4.91 10.11
N ASN A 34 -0.36 5.23 10.46
CA ASN A 34 -0.70 6.41 11.25
C ASN A 34 -0.67 6.17 12.75
N ILE A 35 -0.61 4.92 13.19
CA ILE A 35 -0.67 4.53 14.60
C ILE A 35 0.52 3.67 15.02
N ALA A 36 1.21 3.05 14.08
CA ALA A 36 2.39 2.23 14.33
C ALA A 36 3.64 3.10 14.59
N PRO A 37 4.58 2.64 15.44
CA PRO A 37 4.48 1.45 16.27
C PRO A 37 3.50 1.64 17.44
N VAL A 38 2.88 0.54 17.88
CA VAL A 38 1.97 0.55 19.04
C VAL A 38 2.67 -0.05 20.26
N GLU A 39 2.77 0.73 21.35
CA GLU A 39 3.62 0.44 22.51
C GLU A 39 3.51 -0.99 23.07
N ASP A 40 2.30 -1.55 23.16
CA ASP A 40 2.08 -2.89 23.71
C ASP A 40 2.26 -4.04 22.70
N TYR A 41 2.30 -3.75 21.39
CA TYR A 41 2.36 -4.73 20.30
C TYR A 41 3.78 -4.90 19.79
N LYS A 42 4.60 -5.54 20.62
CA LYS A 42 6.05 -5.68 20.43
C LYS A 42 6.45 -6.95 19.69
N HIS A 43 5.52 -7.84 19.41
CA HIS A 43 5.78 -9.10 18.75
C HIS A 43 4.96 -9.23 17.49
N ARG A 44 5.58 -9.83 16.47
CA ARG A 44 4.95 -10.21 15.22
C ARG A 44 4.83 -11.72 15.17
N LEU A 45 3.61 -12.20 14.97
CA LEU A 45 3.31 -13.57 14.58
C LEU A 45 3.24 -13.65 13.05
N SER A 46 4.09 -14.50 12.47
CA SER A 46 4.13 -14.78 11.03
C SER A 46 3.63 -16.18 10.77
N ILE A 47 2.58 -16.33 9.97
CA ILE A 47 1.91 -17.61 9.71
C ILE A 47 2.08 -17.94 8.24
N PHE A 48 2.75 -19.04 7.93
CA PHE A 48 3.04 -19.47 6.56
C PHE A 48 2.20 -20.70 6.25
N ILE A 49 1.41 -20.62 5.19
CA ILE A 49 0.52 -21.67 4.71
C ILE A 49 1.00 -22.06 3.32
N LYS A 50 1.35 -23.33 3.12
CA LYS A 50 1.69 -23.85 1.79
C LYS A 50 0.40 -24.01 0.98
N MET A 51 0.37 -23.41 -0.20
CA MET A 51 -0.71 -23.60 -1.16
C MET A 51 -0.61 -25.00 -1.78
N ASN A 52 -1.74 -25.67 -1.92
CA ASN A 52 -1.83 -27.00 -2.53
C ASN A 52 -1.93 -26.92 -4.05
N ASN A 53 -2.46 -25.82 -4.60
CA ASN A 53 -2.63 -25.58 -6.03
C ASN A 53 -2.29 -24.12 -6.38
N SER A 54 -1.02 -23.73 -6.20
CA SER A 54 -0.53 -22.44 -6.66
C SER A 54 -0.35 -22.41 -8.19
N THR A 55 -0.43 -21.22 -8.78
CA THR A 55 -0.06 -20.97 -10.18
C THR A 55 1.46 -21.10 -10.39
N ASP A 56 1.90 -21.22 -11.65
CA ASP A 56 3.33 -21.36 -12.01
C ASP A 56 4.21 -20.19 -11.53
N ASP A 57 3.62 -19.01 -11.37
CA ASP A 57 4.27 -17.81 -10.84
C ASP A 57 4.29 -17.74 -9.30
N GLY A 58 3.71 -18.75 -8.63
CA GLY A 58 3.71 -18.89 -7.18
C GLY A 58 2.60 -18.13 -6.45
N LEU A 59 1.59 -17.64 -7.16
CA LEU A 59 0.41 -17.00 -6.58
C LEU A 59 -0.73 -18.02 -6.36
N SER A 60 -1.84 -17.58 -5.76
CA SER A 60 -3.01 -18.44 -5.56
C SER A 60 -3.77 -18.66 -6.87
N SER A 61 -4.14 -19.91 -7.17
CA SER A 61 -5.07 -20.22 -8.27
C SER A 61 -6.49 -19.77 -7.96
N ASN A 62 -7.32 -19.61 -9.00
CA ASN A 62 -8.73 -19.28 -8.84
C ASN A 62 -9.50 -20.41 -8.14
N GLU A 63 -9.09 -21.66 -8.36
CA GLU A 63 -9.72 -22.84 -7.76
C GLU A 63 -9.45 -22.92 -6.26
N GLU A 64 -8.23 -22.58 -5.81
CA GLU A 64 -7.86 -22.65 -4.39
C GLU A 64 -8.20 -21.38 -3.61
N TYR A 65 -8.31 -20.24 -4.28
CA TYR A 65 -8.51 -18.93 -3.65
C TYR A 65 -9.63 -18.91 -2.59
N PRO A 66 -10.84 -19.49 -2.81
CA PRO A 66 -11.89 -19.49 -1.79
C PRO A 66 -11.46 -20.21 -0.49
N MET A 67 -10.78 -21.36 -0.60
CA MET A 67 -10.30 -22.10 0.58
C MET A 67 -9.22 -21.32 1.34
N LEU A 68 -8.36 -20.58 0.62
CA LEU A 68 -7.37 -19.71 1.25
C LEU A 68 -8.03 -18.55 2.01
N CYS A 69 -9.15 -18.01 1.51
CA CYS A 69 -9.96 -17.04 2.24
C CYS A 69 -10.57 -17.66 3.50
N ASP A 70 -11.17 -18.85 3.41
CA ASP A 70 -11.75 -19.54 4.57
C ASP A 70 -10.69 -19.79 5.68
N ILE A 71 -9.46 -20.15 5.29
CA ILE A 71 -8.33 -20.31 6.23
C ILE A 71 -7.95 -18.98 6.88
N GLU A 72 -7.80 -17.93 6.07
CA GLU A 72 -7.48 -16.59 6.55
C GLU A 72 -8.52 -16.11 7.56
N ASP A 73 -9.81 -16.15 7.20
CA ASP A 73 -10.91 -15.70 8.04
C ASP A 73 -10.94 -16.47 9.37
N GLU A 74 -10.84 -17.82 9.34
CA GLU A 74 -10.85 -18.62 10.58
C GLU A 74 -9.67 -18.31 11.51
N VAL A 75 -8.48 -18.04 10.94
CA VAL A 75 -7.30 -17.68 11.73
C VAL A 75 -7.46 -16.27 12.30
N ILE A 76 -7.82 -15.30 11.48
CA ILE A 76 -7.91 -13.89 11.89
C ILE A 76 -9.04 -13.68 12.89
N ASP A 77 -10.23 -14.24 12.67
CA ASP A 77 -11.37 -14.13 13.59
C ASP A 77 -11.02 -14.61 15.01
N ARG A 78 -10.19 -15.66 15.12
CA ARG A 78 -9.71 -16.14 16.43
C ARG A 78 -8.72 -15.18 17.06
N LEU A 79 -7.77 -14.67 16.28
CA LEU A 79 -6.75 -13.75 16.78
C LEU A 79 -7.36 -12.41 17.20
N GLU A 80 -8.43 -11.96 16.54
CA GLU A 80 -9.20 -10.79 16.94
C GLU A 80 -9.77 -10.90 18.36
N THR A 81 -10.05 -12.12 18.86
CA THR A 81 -10.48 -12.32 20.27
C THR A 81 -9.41 -11.94 21.29
N LEU A 82 -8.15 -11.80 20.86
CA LEU A 82 -7.02 -11.31 21.66
C LEU A 82 -6.70 -9.84 21.40
N GLU A 83 -7.53 -9.15 20.60
CA GLU A 83 -7.25 -7.82 20.05
C GLU A 83 -5.95 -7.78 19.23
N ASP A 84 -5.54 -8.90 18.64
CA ASP A 84 -4.37 -8.93 17.77
C ASP A 84 -4.59 -8.08 16.50
N ILE A 85 -3.54 -7.41 16.03
CA ILE A 85 -3.64 -6.49 14.90
C ILE A 85 -3.18 -7.21 13.64
N PHE A 86 -4.13 -7.55 12.77
CA PHE A 86 -3.82 -8.07 11.45
C PHE A 86 -3.26 -6.97 10.53
N ALA A 87 -2.00 -7.12 10.13
CA ALA A 87 -1.31 -6.10 9.35
C ALA A 87 -1.40 -6.33 7.84
N GLY A 88 -1.38 -7.59 7.41
CA GLY A 88 -1.45 -7.92 5.99
C GLY A 88 -1.14 -9.36 5.66
N THR A 89 -1.26 -9.66 4.36
CA THR A 89 -0.94 -10.94 3.76
C THR A 89 0.00 -10.79 2.59
N VAL A 90 0.80 -11.82 2.39
CA VAL A 90 1.68 -11.96 1.23
C VAL A 90 1.41 -13.29 0.56
N LYS A 91 1.17 -13.24 -0.75
CA LYS A 91 1.09 -14.42 -1.61
C LYS A 91 2.32 -14.44 -2.49
N THR A 92 3.19 -15.43 -2.31
CA THR A 92 4.40 -15.57 -3.12
C THR A 92 4.95 -16.99 -3.01
N GLN A 93 5.60 -17.47 -4.07
CA GLN A 93 6.34 -18.74 -4.06
C GLN A 93 5.53 -19.96 -3.57
N GLY A 94 4.23 -20.00 -3.90
CA GLY A 94 3.32 -21.09 -3.52
C GLY A 94 2.93 -21.06 -2.04
N ARG A 95 2.98 -19.89 -1.40
CA ARG A 95 2.61 -19.70 0.00
C ARG A 95 1.68 -18.51 0.19
N LEU A 96 0.75 -18.67 1.13
CA LEU A 96 0.02 -17.57 1.75
C LEU A 96 0.68 -17.30 3.11
N GLU A 97 1.04 -16.05 3.35
CA GLU A 97 1.68 -15.60 4.57
C GLU A 97 0.76 -14.58 5.24
N LEU A 98 0.46 -14.77 6.52
CA LEU A 98 -0.33 -13.83 7.33
C LEU A 98 0.58 -13.19 8.38
N TYR A 99 0.48 -11.87 8.53
CA TYR A 99 1.30 -11.11 9.45
C TYR A 99 0.43 -10.36 10.47
N VAL A 100 0.65 -10.68 11.74
CA VAL A 100 -0.17 -10.21 12.85
C VAL A 100 0.73 -9.66 13.95
N PHE A 101 0.42 -8.50 14.49
CA PHE A 101 1.09 -7.96 15.68
C PHE A 101 0.27 -8.29 16.92
N THR A 102 0.94 -8.72 18.00
CA THR A 102 0.27 -9.25 19.19
C THR A 102 0.92 -8.81 20.50
N LYS A 103 0.08 -8.69 21.54
CA LYS A 103 0.48 -8.54 22.94
C LYS A 103 0.79 -9.88 23.62
N ASN A 104 0.26 -10.99 23.09
CA ASN A 104 0.23 -12.30 23.74
C ASN A 104 0.71 -13.42 22.79
N PRO A 105 1.99 -13.39 22.34
CA PRO A 105 2.46 -14.20 21.22
C PRO A 105 2.24 -15.71 21.37
N GLU A 106 2.45 -16.26 22.57
CA GLU A 106 2.24 -17.69 22.85
C GLU A 106 0.76 -18.09 22.70
N LYS A 107 -0.16 -17.26 23.22
CA LYS A 107 -1.60 -17.51 23.15
C LYS A 107 -2.12 -17.36 21.71
N SER A 108 -1.59 -16.39 20.96
CA SER A 108 -1.91 -16.21 19.55
C SER A 108 -1.46 -17.41 18.72
N GLU A 109 -0.26 -17.95 18.98
CA GLU A 109 0.19 -19.18 18.33
C GLU A 109 -0.70 -20.39 18.67
N GLU A 110 -1.11 -20.54 19.94
CA GLU A 110 -2.07 -21.58 20.33
C GLU A 110 -3.39 -21.48 19.56
N LEU A 111 -3.95 -20.27 19.40
CA LEU A 111 -5.17 -20.08 18.62
C LEU A 111 -4.99 -20.43 17.15
N CYS A 112 -3.82 -20.17 16.56
CA CYS A 112 -3.50 -20.64 15.22
C CYS A 112 -3.52 -22.16 15.14
N LYS A 113 -2.90 -22.86 16.12
CA LYS A 113 -2.93 -24.33 16.18
C LYS A 113 -4.35 -24.88 16.23
N GLU A 114 -5.23 -24.23 16.98
CA GLU A 114 -6.65 -24.60 17.03
C GLU A 114 -7.40 -24.31 15.72
N ALA A 115 -7.12 -23.18 15.06
CA ALA A 115 -7.69 -22.81 13.76
C ALA A 115 -7.38 -23.88 12.70
N PHE A 116 -6.10 -24.26 12.58
CA PHE A 116 -5.65 -25.20 11.56
C PHE A 116 -6.12 -26.65 11.77
N LYS A 117 -6.69 -27.00 12.93
CA LYS A 117 -7.37 -28.31 13.09
C LYS A 117 -8.55 -28.47 12.12
N LYS A 118 -9.17 -27.36 11.68
CA LYS A 118 -10.24 -27.37 10.68
C LYS A 118 -9.73 -27.61 9.25
N PHE A 119 -8.43 -27.47 9.01
CA PHE A 119 -7.81 -27.55 7.69
C PHE A 119 -6.67 -28.58 7.70
N PRO A 120 -6.96 -29.87 7.96
CA PRO A 120 -5.94 -30.90 8.10
C PRO A 120 -5.13 -31.16 6.81
N ASP A 121 -5.69 -30.78 5.66
CA ASP A 121 -5.05 -30.93 4.35
C ASP A 121 -4.05 -29.81 4.01
N TYR A 122 -3.88 -28.82 4.90
CA TYR A 122 -2.97 -27.69 4.72
C TYR A 122 -1.74 -27.79 5.61
N GLN A 123 -0.57 -27.68 4.98
CA GLN A 123 0.70 -27.57 5.69
C GLN A 123 0.93 -26.12 6.08
N TRP A 124 1.23 -25.89 7.35
CA TRP A 124 1.48 -24.54 7.86
C TRP A 124 2.57 -24.53 8.94
N LYS A 125 3.10 -23.34 9.23
CA LYS A 125 4.04 -23.08 10.32
C LYS A 125 3.90 -21.63 10.80
N SER A 126 4.23 -21.38 12.07
CA SER A 126 4.29 -20.05 12.66
C SER A 126 5.68 -19.70 13.17
N TYR A 127 5.97 -18.41 13.23
CA TYR A 127 7.14 -17.85 13.90
C TYR A 127 6.71 -16.62 14.71
N ILE A 128 7.33 -16.46 15.88
CA ILE A 128 7.17 -15.29 16.73
C ILE A 128 8.52 -14.56 16.70
N ASP A 129 8.50 -13.31 16.27
CA ASP A 129 9.66 -12.42 16.31
C ASP A 129 9.32 -11.18 17.15
N GLU A 130 10.31 -10.66 17.87
CA GLU A 130 10.20 -9.33 18.47
C GLU A 130 10.37 -8.26 17.38
N ASP A 131 9.42 -7.34 17.30
CA ASP A 131 9.38 -6.24 16.33
C ASP A 131 8.70 -5.01 16.98
N ARG A 132 9.46 -4.30 17.82
CA ARG A 132 8.96 -3.17 18.62
C ARG A 132 8.64 -1.94 17.77
N GLU A 133 9.45 -1.72 16.73
CA GLU A 133 9.34 -0.55 15.85
C GLU A 133 8.44 -0.81 14.65
N TRP A 134 7.89 -2.03 14.53
CA TRP A 134 7.12 -2.48 13.38
C TRP A 134 7.92 -2.39 12.08
N ASP A 135 9.21 -2.68 12.17
CA ASP A 135 10.15 -2.68 11.06
C ASP A 135 9.66 -3.59 9.93
N PHE A 136 9.03 -4.72 10.26
CA PHE A 136 8.49 -5.60 9.22
C PHE A 136 7.31 -4.96 8.48
N TYR A 137 6.44 -4.23 9.20
CA TYR A 137 5.35 -3.52 8.55
C TYR A 137 5.91 -2.44 7.62
N PHE A 138 6.81 -1.58 8.08
CA PHE A 138 7.29 -0.45 7.28
C PHE A 138 8.29 -0.83 6.18
N ASN A 139 9.17 -1.81 6.41
CA ASN A 139 10.25 -2.13 5.49
C ASN A 139 9.91 -3.29 4.53
N PHE A 140 8.88 -4.09 4.82
CA PHE A 140 8.51 -5.22 3.97
C PHE A 140 7.06 -5.17 3.48
N LEU A 141 6.08 -4.91 4.36
CA LEU A 141 4.68 -4.87 3.93
C LEU A 141 4.32 -3.55 3.25
N TYR A 142 4.73 -2.43 3.83
CA TYR A 142 4.36 -1.10 3.36
C TYR A 142 4.98 -0.86 1.97
N PRO A 143 4.17 -0.40 1.00
CA PRO A 143 4.65 -0.21 -0.36
C PRO A 143 5.75 0.85 -0.42
N ASP A 144 6.70 0.64 -1.33
CA ASP A 144 7.59 1.73 -1.76
C ASP A 144 6.79 2.87 -2.43
N VAL A 145 7.45 3.99 -2.69
CA VAL A 145 6.79 5.18 -3.26
C VAL A 145 6.06 4.89 -4.58
N TYR A 146 6.62 4.06 -5.46
CA TYR A 146 6.01 3.76 -6.76
C TYR A 146 4.80 2.86 -6.61
N SER A 147 4.90 1.84 -5.77
CA SER A 147 3.81 0.91 -5.45
C SER A 147 2.70 1.63 -4.71
N TYR A 148 3.04 2.54 -3.79
CA TYR A 148 2.07 3.36 -3.07
C TYR A 148 1.25 4.22 -4.03
N HIS A 149 1.92 4.95 -4.92
CA HIS A 149 1.20 5.74 -5.92
C HIS A 149 0.46 4.88 -6.94
N ALA A 150 0.92 3.68 -7.28
CA ALA A 150 0.15 2.75 -8.11
C ALA A 150 -1.17 2.36 -7.43
N ILE A 151 -1.18 2.11 -6.11
CA ILE A 151 -2.40 1.87 -5.33
C ILE A 151 -3.33 3.09 -5.39
N MET A 152 -2.79 4.30 -5.17
CA MET A 152 -3.58 5.54 -5.20
C MET A 152 -4.15 5.83 -6.59
N ASN A 153 -3.35 5.63 -7.64
CA ASN A 153 -3.76 5.79 -9.05
C ASN A 153 -4.91 4.83 -9.38
N ARG A 154 -4.81 3.57 -8.95
CA ARG A 154 -5.91 2.60 -9.12
C ARG A 154 -7.20 3.11 -8.48
N SER A 155 -7.14 3.63 -7.25
CA SER A 155 -8.33 4.15 -6.56
C SER A 155 -8.99 5.32 -7.31
N VAL A 156 -8.20 6.27 -7.83
CA VAL A 156 -8.72 7.38 -8.63
C VAL A 156 -9.39 6.87 -9.91
N ILE A 157 -8.77 5.91 -10.59
CA ILE A 157 -9.28 5.37 -11.86
C ILE A 157 -10.53 4.52 -11.67
N GLU A 158 -10.59 3.73 -10.60
CA GLU A 158 -11.82 3.00 -10.24
C GLU A 158 -12.97 3.98 -9.99
N ASN A 159 -12.69 5.10 -9.31
CA ASN A 159 -13.68 6.14 -9.09
C ASN A 159 -14.17 6.77 -10.41
N LEU A 160 -13.25 7.14 -11.32
CA LEU A 160 -13.58 7.65 -12.65
C LEU A 160 -14.42 6.63 -13.45
N THR A 161 -14.01 5.37 -13.45
CA THR A 161 -14.71 4.28 -14.14
C THR A 161 -16.12 4.08 -13.61
N ASN A 162 -16.30 4.09 -12.29
CA ASN A 162 -17.61 3.97 -11.64
C ASN A 162 -18.56 5.13 -11.97
N GLN A 163 -18.02 6.29 -12.35
CA GLN A 163 -18.79 7.44 -12.81
C GLN A 163 -19.05 7.46 -14.33
N GLY A 164 -18.62 6.42 -15.05
CA GLY A 164 -18.80 6.26 -16.48
C GLY A 164 -17.88 7.16 -17.30
N ASP A 165 -16.70 7.47 -16.78
CA ASP A 165 -15.67 8.24 -17.49
C ASP A 165 -15.08 7.49 -18.69
N ASN A 166 -14.73 8.22 -19.75
CA ASN A 166 -13.98 7.68 -20.88
C ASN A 166 -12.47 7.94 -20.68
N LEU A 167 -11.78 7.03 -19.99
CA LEU A 167 -10.36 7.18 -19.60
C LEU A 167 -9.40 7.46 -20.77
N GLU A 168 -9.75 7.09 -22.01
CA GLU A 168 -8.91 7.31 -23.19
C GLU A 168 -8.90 8.77 -23.64
N LYS A 169 -9.95 9.53 -23.34
CA LYS A 169 -10.09 10.91 -23.78
C LYS A 169 -9.12 11.82 -23.03
N GLU A 170 -8.25 12.47 -23.78
CA GLU A 170 -7.30 13.45 -23.25
C GLU A 170 -8.03 14.61 -22.56
N ARG A 171 -7.47 15.05 -21.44
CA ARG A 171 -7.97 16.14 -20.60
C ARG A 171 -6.82 16.75 -19.80
N GLU A 172 -7.05 17.93 -19.25
CA GLU A 172 -6.14 18.49 -18.25
C GLU A 172 -6.14 17.58 -17.02
N ILE A 173 -4.96 17.05 -16.70
CA ILE A 173 -4.68 16.33 -15.46
C ILE A 173 -3.78 17.22 -14.60
N ASP A 174 -4.26 17.54 -13.40
CA ASP A 174 -3.56 18.37 -12.43
C ASP A 174 -2.67 17.49 -11.53
N HIS A 175 -1.50 17.99 -11.18
CA HIS A 175 -0.53 17.31 -10.32
C HIS A 175 0.01 18.25 -9.26
N TRP A 176 0.17 17.74 -8.04
CA TRP A 176 0.74 18.49 -6.91
C TRP A 176 2.09 17.92 -6.50
N LEU A 177 3.07 18.81 -6.40
CA LEU A 177 4.44 18.52 -5.96
C LEU A 177 4.86 19.51 -4.89
N TYR A 178 5.72 19.08 -3.98
CA TYR A 178 6.18 19.90 -2.87
C TYR A 178 7.70 19.81 -2.73
N PHE A 179 8.34 20.92 -2.41
CA PHE A 179 9.79 21.05 -2.35
C PHE A 179 10.22 21.73 -1.05
N SER A 180 11.42 21.37 -0.57
CA SER A 180 12.00 21.92 0.65
C SER A 180 12.50 23.36 0.50
N SER A 181 12.85 23.78 -0.71
CA SER A 181 13.49 25.07 -0.98
C SER A 181 12.93 25.79 -2.21
N GLU A 182 13.06 27.12 -2.19
CA GLU A 182 12.68 28.00 -3.31
C GLU A 182 13.53 27.74 -4.56
N GLU A 183 14.80 27.38 -4.36
CA GLU A 183 15.70 27.03 -5.46
C GLU A 183 15.19 25.78 -6.20
N ASN A 184 14.84 24.73 -5.45
CA ASN A 184 14.40 23.45 -6.02
C ASN A 184 13.09 23.57 -6.80
N ILE A 185 12.09 24.28 -6.27
CA ILE A 185 10.83 24.51 -7.00
C ILE A 185 11.05 25.31 -8.29
N ASN A 186 11.98 26.27 -8.30
CA ASN A 186 12.31 27.02 -9.51
C ASN A 186 13.03 26.17 -10.57
N ILE A 187 13.87 25.22 -10.15
CA ILE A 187 14.46 24.23 -11.05
C ILE A 187 13.38 23.29 -11.60
N ALA A 188 12.47 22.83 -10.74
CA ALA A 188 11.37 21.95 -11.12
C ALA A 188 10.44 22.61 -12.16
N ILE A 189 10.06 23.88 -11.95
CA ILE A 189 9.22 24.65 -12.87
C ILE A 189 9.80 24.64 -14.27
N LYS A 190 11.08 25.01 -14.44
CA LYS A 190 11.74 25.05 -15.75
C LYS A 190 11.71 23.69 -16.44
N LYS A 191 12.06 22.63 -15.69
CA LYS A 191 12.07 21.25 -16.21
C LYS A 191 10.67 20.79 -16.63
N LEU A 192 9.64 21.12 -15.87
CA LEU A 192 8.26 20.72 -16.14
C LEU A 192 7.67 21.50 -17.33
N GLU A 193 7.99 22.78 -17.47
CA GLU A 193 7.65 23.57 -18.67
C GLU A 193 8.28 22.98 -19.95
N GLU A 194 9.54 22.56 -19.89
CA GLU A 194 10.22 21.87 -21.00
C GLU A 194 9.55 20.53 -21.36
N LEU A 195 8.95 19.84 -20.38
CA LEU A 195 8.16 18.62 -20.56
C LEU A 195 6.70 18.88 -20.98
N GLY A 196 6.35 20.14 -21.25
CA GLY A 196 5.04 20.54 -21.76
C GLY A 196 3.96 20.74 -20.69
N TYR A 197 4.32 20.77 -19.40
CA TYR A 197 3.38 21.11 -18.33
C TYR A 197 3.10 22.61 -18.29
N LYS A 198 1.85 22.95 -17.99
CA LYS A 198 1.42 24.30 -17.62
C LYS A 198 1.58 24.47 -16.12
N ILE A 199 2.13 25.60 -15.68
CA ILE A 199 2.18 25.93 -14.25
C ILE A 199 0.86 26.61 -13.86
N LEU A 200 0.06 25.92 -13.03
CA LEU A 200 -1.21 26.47 -12.54
C LEU A 200 -0.99 27.37 -11.32
N SER A 201 -0.11 26.96 -10.40
CA SER A 201 0.28 27.78 -9.25
C SER A 201 1.62 27.35 -8.65
N SER A 202 2.38 28.31 -8.14
CA SER A 202 3.55 28.09 -7.29
C SER A 202 3.44 28.99 -6.06
N LYS A 203 3.48 28.42 -4.85
CA LYS A 203 3.32 29.18 -3.61
C LYS A 203 4.10 28.57 -2.45
N LYS A 204 4.39 29.42 -1.46
CA LYS A 204 4.91 29.01 -0.15
C LYS A 204 3.75 28.82 0.83
N LEU A 205 3.76 27.71 1.58
CA LEU A 205 2.82 27.37 2.63
C LEU A 205 3.42 27.72 3.98
N ASP A 206 2.79 28.65 4.71
CA ASP A 206 3.33 29.16 5.97
C ASP A 206 3.27 28.15 7.13
N ASN A 207 2.38 27.16 7.03
CA ASN A 207 2.15 26.14 8.06
C ASN A 207 2.98 24.87 7.86
N GLU A 208 3.66 24.73 6.72
CA GLU A 208 4.50 23.56 6.40
C GLU A 208 5.98 23.87 6.66
N LYS A 209 6.66 23.02 7.41
CA LYS A 209 8.08 23.25 7.76
C LYS A 209 9.06 22.54 6.84
N ASN A 210 8.75 21.31 6.44
CA ASN A 210 9.70 20.46 5.72
C ASN A 210 9.66 20.72 4.21
N TYR A 211 8.46 20.83 3.64
CA TYR A 211 8.25 21.06 2.21
C TYR A 211 7.29 22.23 1.97
N PRO A 212 7.68 23.47 2.34
CA PRO A 212 6.79 24.62 2.26
C PRO A 212 6.47 25.08 0.84
N TYR A 213 7.22 24.65 -0.18
CA TYR A 213 7.02 25.15 -1.55
C TYR A 213 6.14 24.19 -2.34
N GLN A 214 4.89 24.58 -2.59
CA GLN A 214 3.92 23.80 -3.36
C GLN A 214 3.90 24.26 -4.82
N LEU A 215 3.92 23.28 -5.73
CA LEU A 215 3.73 23.45 -7.16
C LEU A 215 2.47 22.68 -7.61
N ASN A 216 1.58 23.36 -8.32
CA ASN A 216 0.48 22.73 -9.06
C ASN A 216 0.74 22.93 -10.55
N ILE A 217 0.75 21.83 -11.29
CA ILE A 217 0.95 21.79 -12.74
C ILE A 217 -0.18 21.03 -13.42
N SER A 218 -0.39 21.27 -14.71
CA SER A 218 -1.30 20.44 -15.51
C SER A 218 -0.74 20.13 -16.89
N ARG A 219 -1.19 19.02 -17.47
CA ARG A 219 -0.91 18.65 -18.87
C ARG A 219 -2.10 17.90 -19.45
N MET A 220 -2.25 17.97 -20.77
CA MET A 220 -3.23 17.17 -21.50
C MET A 220 -2.73 15.73 -21.58
N ASP A 221 -3.40 14.83 -20.87
CA ASP A 221 -3.06 13.40 -20.80
C ASP A 221 -4.34 12.56 -20.73
N SER A 222 -4.24 11.26 -20.97
CA SER A 222 -5.33 10.31 -20.76
C SER A 222 -5.25 9.67 -19.37
N ALA A 223 -6.40 9.33 -18.80
CA ALA A 223 -6.50 8.71 -17.47
C ALA A 223 -6.37 7.17 -17.51
N ILE A 224 -5.76 6.62 -18.57
CA ILE A 224 -5.47 5.20 -18.67
C ILE A 224 -4.42 4.84 -17.61
N TYR A 225 -4.67 3.78 -16.84
CA TYR A 225 -3.85 3.40 -15.67
C TYR A 225 -2.35 3.27 -15.96
N SER A 226 -1.98 2.63 -17.07
CA SER A 226 -0.57 2.50 -17.48
C SER A 226 0.07 3.85 -17.80
N HIS A 227 -0.66 4.77 -18.45
CA HIS A 227 -0.15 6.09 -18.79
C HIS A 227 0.03 6.95 -17.53
N VAL A 228 -1.00 6.99 -16.67
CA VAL A 228 -0.93 7.72 -15.40
C VAL A 228 0.23 7.22 -14.54
N ASN A 229 0.45 5.90 -14.43
CA ASN A 229 1.58 5.37 -13.67
C ASN A 229 2.92 5.87 -14.22
N GLN A 230 3.12 5.86 -15.55
CA GLN A 230 4.36 6.36 -16.16
C GLN A 230 4.58 7.84 -15.86
N ILE A 231 3.52 8.66 -15.99
CA ILE A 231 3.55 10.09 -15.69
C ILE A 231 3.91 10.32 -14.22
N VAL A 232 3.20 9.66 -13.32
CA VAL A 232 3.41 9.80 -11.88
C VAL A 232 4.82 9.37 -11.48
N TRP A 233 5.35 8.29 -12.06
CA TRP A 233 6.73 7.87 -11.79
C TRP A 233 7.77 8.89 -12.30
N GLU A 234 7.58 9.48 -13.48
CA GLU A 234 8.45 10.56 -13.96
C GLU A 234 8.42 11.76 -13.00
N LEU A 235 7.24 12.16 -12.53
CA LEU A 235 7.08 13.27 -11.59
C LEU A 235 7.67 12.98 -10.20
N ILE A 236 7.55 11.73 -9.71
CA ILE A 236 8.21 11.28 -8.48
C ILE A 236 9.73 11.42 -8.62
N GLU A 237 10.32 10.96 -9.73
CA GLU A 237 11.77 11.06 -9.95
C GLU A 237 12.24 12.51 -10.01
N ILE A 238 11.48 13.38 -10.71
CA ILE A 238 11.77 14.81 -10.76
C ILE A 238 11.75 15.41 -9.36
N ALA A 239 10.68 15.19 -8.59
CA ALA A 239 10.54 15.73 -7.25
C ALA A 239 11.67 15.26 -6.33
N LYS A 240 11.91 13.95 -6.29
CA LYS A 240 12.92 13.32 -5.45
C LYS A 240 14.32 13.81 -5.77
N SER A 241 14.64 14.04 -7.05
CA SER A 241 15.94 14.57 -7.47
C SER A 241 16.21 16.02 -7.01
N LEU A 242 15.15 16.72 -6.59
CA LEU A 242 15.17 18.12 -6.18
C LEU A 242 14.71 18.29 -4.72
N ASP A 243 14.95 17.29 -3.86
CA ASP A 243 14.56 17.31 -2.44
C ASP A 243 13.09 17.72 -2.25
N GLY A 244 12.23 17.06 -3.02
CA GLY A 244 10.79 17.21 -3.00
C GLY A 244 10.07 15.87 -3.10
N TYR A 245 8.75 15.91 -2.99
CA TYR A 245 7.90 14.75 -3.17
C TYR A 245 6.69 15.07 -4.03
N TYR A 246 6.16 14.02 -4.65
CA TYR A 246 4.91 14.05 -5.40
C TYR A 246 3.76 13.65 -4.48
N ASP A 247 2.68 14.42 -4.49
CA ASP A 247 1.55 14.23 -3.57
C ASP A 247 0.42 13.44 -4.24
N GLY A 248 -0.02 13.89 -5.41
CA GLY A 248 -1.13 13.26 -6.10
C GLY A 248 -1.54 14.00 -7.36
N TRP A 249 -2.60 13.48 -7.99
CA TRP A 249 -3.22 14.06 -9.17
C TRP A 249 -4.74 14.02 -9.08
N GLY A 250 -5.37 14.78 -9.97
CA GLY A 250 -6.81 14.76 -10.17
C GLY A 250 -7.18 15.27 -11.56
N CYS A 251 -8.38 14.92 -12.02
CA CYS A 251 -8.89 15.41 -13.29
C CYS A 251 -10.42 15.53 -13.25
N PRO A 252 -11.02 16.35 -14.14
CA PRO A 252 -12.46 16.34 -14.33
C PRO A 252 -12.92 15.04 -15.02
N ILE A 253 -14.20 14.71 -14.80
CA ILE A 253 -14.86 13.62 -15.51
C ILE A 253 -15.14 14.06 -16.95
N THR A 254 -14.79 13.19 -17.88
CA THR A 254 -14.97 13.40 -19.31
C THR A 254 -15.68 12.18 -19.90
N LYS A 255 -16.92 12.40 -20.35
CA LYS A 255 -17.73 11.40 -21.04
C LYS A 255 -17.53 11.49 -22.56
#